data_AF-A0A0Q8UXD8-F1
#
_entry.id   AF-A0A0Q8UXD8-F1
#
_cell.length_a   1.000
_cell.length_b   1.000
_cell.length_c   1.000
_cell.angle_alpha   90.00
_cell.angle_beta   90.00
_cell.angle_gamma   90.00
#
_symmetry.space_group_name_H-M   'P 1'
#
loop_
_entity.id
_entity.type
_entity.pdbx_description
1 polymer ?
#
loop_
_entity_poly.entity_id
_entity_poly.type
_entity_poly.pdbx_seq_one_letter_code
_entity_poly.pdbx_strand_id
1 'polypeptide(L)'
;MSRGGWNGRAVFFLVVAIVGLVGTWTFNIAAIVGRRNYVGDWLQSGPAVLSLTVDVLIAAVAVVAFMLFESRRLGMRRVWVYVVLIPLVALAFALPLFLAMRERALVARRGGGTGGAGGATAGGTTAGDANTGGAA
;
A
#
# COMPACT_ATOMS: atom_id res chain seq x y z
N MET A 1 -20.25 -11.46 1.04
CA MET A 1 -18.85 -11.40 1.52
C MET A 1 -17.95 -11.16 0.31
N SER A 2 -17.44 -9.95 0.08
CA SER A 2 -16.55 -9.70 -1.06
C SER A 2 -15.23 -10.43 -0.83
N ARG A 3 -14.78 -11.20 -1.83
CA ARG A 3 -13.44 -11.83 -1.80
C ARG A 3 -12.42 -10.70 -1.68
N GLY A 4 -11.80 -10.59 -0.50
CA GLY A 4 -10.86 -9.51 -0.19
C GLY A 4 -9.77 -9.45 -1.26
N GLY A 5 -9.49 -8.25 -1.77
CA GLY A 5 -8.54 -7.98 -2.87
C GLY A 5 -7.06 -8.23 -2.54
N TRP A 6 -6.76 -9.36 -1.92
CA TRP A 6 -5.41 -9.81 -1.62
C TRP A 6 -4.82 -10.50 -2.85
N ASN A 7 -3.76 -9.91 -3.39
CA ASN A 7 -2.98 -10.47 -4.49
C ASN A 7 -1.60 -10.95 -3.96
N GLY A 8 -0.86 -11.71 -4.76
CA GLY A 8 0.44 -12.25 -4.33
C GLY A 8 1.45 -11.19 -3.89
N ARG A 9 1.41 -9.98 -4.48
CA ARG A 9 2.25 -8.85 -4.10
C ARG A 9 1.86 -8.29 -2.73
N ALA A 10 0.56 -8.19 -2.45
CA ALA A 10 0.05 -7.75 -1.16
C ALA A 10 0.49 -8.70 -0.04
N VAL A 11 0.45 -10.01 -0.29
CA VAL A 11 0.91 -11.03 0.66
C VAL A 11 2.43 -10.93 0.86
N PHE A 12 3.21 -10.82 -0.22
CA PHE A 12 4.66 -10.63 -0.12
C PHE A 12 5.02 -9.44 0.76
N PHE A 13 4.44 -8.28 0.51
CA PHE A 13 4.71 -7.08 1.31
C PHE A 13 4.25 -7.21 2.75
N LEU A 14 3.17 -7.94 3.01
CA LEU A 14 2.73 -8.24 4.38
C LEU A 14 3.75 -9.11 5.13
N VAL A 15 4.30 -10.14 4.46
CA VAL A 15 5.35 -10.99 5.05
C VAL A 15 6.59 -10.17 5.36
N VAL A 16 7.04 -9.34 4.41
CA VAL A 16 8.18 -8.44 4.63
C VAL A 16 7.91 -7.48 5.79
N ALA A 17 6.68 -6.97 5.93
CA ALA A 17 6.29 -6.15 7.07
C ALA A 17 6.46 -6.93 8.39
N ILE A 18 5.91 -8.13 8.48
CA ILE A 18 6.00 -8.96 9.70
C ILE A 18 7.46 -9.25 10.06
N VAL A 19 8.30 -9.59 9.08
CA VAL A 19 9.74 -9.80 9.29
C VAL A 19 10.40 -8.53 9.81
N GLY A 20 10.10 -7.38 9.21
CA GLY A 20 10.60 -6.07 9.66
C GLY A 20 10.18 -5.75 11.10
N LEU A 21 8.92 -6.04 11.45
CA LEU A 21 8.37 -5.83 12.79
C LEU A 21 9.09 -6.71 13.84
N VAL A 22 9.22 -8.00 13.57
CA VAL A 22 9.90 -8.94 14.47
C VAL A 22 11.37 -8.56 14.64
N GLY A 23 12.03 -8.21 13.53
CA GLY A 23 13.41 -7.74 13.53
C GLY A 23 13.58 -6.50 14.41
N THR A 24 12.82 -5.43 14.16
CA THR A 24 12.98 -4.18 14.90
C THR A 24 12.60 -4.32 16.37
N TRP A 25 11.56 -5.08 16.69
CA TRP A 25 11.20 -5.32 18.10
C TRP A 25 12.22 -6.14 18.86
N THR A 26 12.89 -7.11 18.23
CA THR A 26 13.94 -7.90 18.90
C THR A 26 15.08 -7.00 19.38
N PHE A 27 15.53 -6.06 18.54
CA PHE A 27 16.56 -5.08 18.92
C PHE A 27 16.06 -4.06 19.95
N ASN A 28 14.81 -3.58 19.82
CA ASN A 28 14.22 -2.66 20.81
C ASN A 28 14.04 -3.30 22.20
N ILE A 29 13.66 -4.57 22.29
CA ILE A 29 13.54 -5.27 23.57
C ILE A 29 14.91 -5.48 24.21
N ALA A 30 15.88 -5.98 23.45
CA ALA A 30 17.26 -6.13 23.93
C ALA A 30 17.80 -4.79 24.47
N ALA A 31 17.40 -3.70 23.80
CA ALA A 31 17.77 -2.35 24.20
C ALA A 31 17.19 -1.89 25.53
N ILE A 32 15.89 -2.09 25.72
CA ILE A 32 15.18 -1.73 26.95
C ILE A 32 15.72 -2.55 28.13
N VAL A 33 15.89 -3.87 27.94
CA VAL A 33 16.38 -4.78 28.98
C VAL A 33 17.82 -4.45 29.39
N GLY A 34 18.66 -4.05 28.43
CA GLY A 34 20.06 -3.69 28.68
C GLY A 34 20.27 -2.34 29.39
N ARG A 35 19.23 -1.53 29.62
CA ARG A 35 19.30 -0.15 30.17
C ARG A 35 20.41 0.70 29.54
N ARG A 36 20.65 0.56 28.24
CA ARG A 36 21.73 1.26 27.51
C ARG A 36 21.42 2.74 27.33
N ASN A 37 22.45 3.59 27.40
CA ASN A 37 22.33 4.99 27.00
C ASN A 37 22.47 5.13 25.47
N TYR A 38 21.40 4.76 24.75
CA TYR A 38 21.35 4.75 23.29
C TYR A 38 21.87 6.02 22.64
N VAL A 39 21.45 7.18 23.12
CA VAL A 39 21.80 8.46 22.50
C VAL A 39 23.29 8.75 22.65
N GLY A 40 23.87 8.46 23.82
CA GLY A 40 25.30 8.66 24.08
C GLY A 40 26.18 7.75 23.24
N ASP A 41 25.90 6.45 23.24
CA ASP A 41 26.67 5.45 22.48
C ASP A 41 26.63 5.73 20.98
N TRP A 42 25.48 6.20 20.50
CA TRP A 42 25.22 6.42 19.08
C TRP A 42 25.89 7.68 18.55
N LEU A 43 25.93 8.77 19.34
CA LEU A 43 26.70 9.97 18.99
C LEU A 43 28.23 9.73 19.00
N GLN A 44 28.70 8.76 19.78
CA GLN A 44 30.12 8.39 19.87
C GLN A 44 30.54 7.31 18.86
N SER A 45 29.61 6.78 18.07
CA SER A 45 29.85 5.67 17.12
C SER A 45 30.64 6.05 15.85
N GLY A 46 31.10 7.30 15.76
CA GLY A 46 31.93 7.80 14.66
C GLY A 46 31.16 8.19 13.39
N PRO A 47 31.85 8.78 12.38
CA PRO A 47 31.20 9.37 11.21
C PRO A 47 30.39 8.39 10.34
N ALA A 48 30.78 7.11 10.28
CA ALA A 48 30.09 6.12 9.44
C ALA A 48 28.65 5.84 9.90
N VAL A 49 28.42 5.74 11.23
CA VAL A 49 27.08 5.52 11.79
C VAL A 49 26.21 6.76 11.64
N LEU A 50 26.80 7.94 11.81
CA LEU A 50 26.10 9.21 11.58
C LEU A 50 25.71 9.37 10.11
N SER A 51 26.59 9.03 9.16
CA SER A 51 26.30 9.05 7.73
C SER A 51 25.13 8.14 7.37
N LEU A 52 25.18 6.86 7.80
CA LEU A 52 24.10 5.91 7.55
C LEU A 52 22.76 6.42 8.10
N THR A 53 22.79 7.15 9.21
CA THR A 53 21.55 7.68 9.77
C THR A 53 20.99 8.83 9.00
N VAL A 54 21.85 9.74 8.53
CA VAL A 54 21.41 10.81 7.63
C VAL A 54 20.77 10.18 6.38
N ASP A 55 21.38 9.13 5.82
CA ASP A 55 20.83 8.40 4.68
C ASP A 55 19.43 7.82 4.99
N VAL A 56 19.28 7.14 6.13
CA VAL A 56 18.00 6.57 6.58
C VAL A 56 16.96 7.66 6.86
N LEU A 57 17.35 8.79 7.42
CA LEU A 57 16.45 9.91 7.72
C LEU A 57 15.92 10.55 6.44
N ILE A 58 16.79 10.78 5.45
CA ILE A 58 16.40 11.28 4.14
C ILE A 58 15.45 10.28 3.46
N ALA A 59 15.78 8.98 3.50
CA ALA A 59 14.90 7.93 2.99
C ALA A 59 13.54 7.91 3.72
N ALA A 60 13.52 8.15 5.04
CA ALA A 60 12.29 8.23 5.83
C ALA A 60 11.38 9.35 5.32
N VAL A 61 11.93 10.54 5.12
CA VAL A 61 11.19 11.71 4.62
C VAL A 61 10.61 11.42 3.22
N ALA A 62 11.43 10.86 2.32
CA ALA A 62 10.99 10.48 0.98
C ALA A 62 9.86 9.43 1.02
N VAL A 63 9.96 8.43 1.90
CA VAL A 63 8.95 7.41 2.11
C VAL A 63 7.64 8.01 2.64
N VAL A 64 7.70 8.90 3.63
CA VAL A 64 6.51 9.59 4.15
C VAL A 64 5.83 10.40 3.05
N ALA A 65 6.60 11.17 2.27
CA ALA A 65 6.06 11.93 1.15
C ALA A 65 5.38 11.01 0.11
N PHE A 66 6.04 9.91 -0.27
CA PHE A 66 5.48 8.90 -1.17
C PHE A 66 4.16 8.33 -0.63
N MET A 67 4.11 7.94 0.65
CA MET A 67 2.90 7.42 1.26
C MET A 67 1.74 8.43 1.21
N LEU A 68 2.02 9.70 1.49
CA LEU A 68 1.02 10.78 1.48
C LEU A 68 0.51 11.07 0.06
N PHE A 69 1.38 11.09 -0.94
CA PHE A 69 0.99 11.36 -2.33
C PHE A 69 0.21 10.20 -2.95
N GLU A 70 0.73 8.97 -2.83
CA GLU A 70 0.11 7.79 -3.44
C GLU A 70 -1.24 7.47 -2.78
N SER A 71 -1.35 7.69 -1.48
CA SER A 71 -2.62 7.45 -0.80
C SER A 71 -3.71 8.46 -1.13
N ARG A 72 -3.36 9.74 -1.31
CA ARG A 72 -4.29 10.75 -1.83
C ARG A 72 -4.75 10.38 -3.23
N ARG A 73 -3.81 9.97 -4.10
CA ARG A 73 -4.12 9.46 -5.44
C ARG A 73 -5.06 8.24 -5.40
N LEU A 74 -4.88 7.36 -4.41
CA LEU A 74 -5.70 6.16 -4.22
C LEU A 74 -6.95 6.34 -3.34
N GLY A 75 -7.20 7.54 -2.83
CA GLY A 75 -8.37 7.83 -1.98
C GLY A 75 -8.37 7.05 -0.66
N MET A 76 -7.20 6.65 -0.16
CA MET A 76 -7.07 5.89 1.08
C MET A 76 -7.20 6.83 2.29
N ARG A 77 -8.21 6.64 3.15
CA ARG A 77 -8.54 7.55 4.27
C ARG A 77 -7.66 7.36 5.53
N ARG A 78 -6.90 6.26 5.66
CA ARG A 78 -6.20 5.84 6.91
C ARG A 78 -4.67 5.94 6.87
N VAL A 79 -4.13 6.89 6.14
CA VAL A 79 -2.67 6.99 5.85
C VAL A 79 -1.88 7.42 7.05
N TRP A 80 -2.49 8.25 7.91
CA TRP A 80 -1.92 8.72 9.17
C TRP A 80 -1.42 7.57 10.06
N VAL A 81 -2.04 6.38 9.98
CA VAL A 81 -1.58 5.20 10.73
C VAL A 81 -0.15 4.82 10.36
N TYR A 82 0.22 4.88 9.07
CA TYR A 82 1.57 4.53 8.62
C TYR A 82 2.59 5.59 8.99
N VAL A 83 2.20 6.87 8.92
CA VAL A 83 3.06 8.00 9.32
C VAL A 83 3.39 7.91 10.82
N VAL A 84 2.40 7.56 11.65
CA VAL A 84 2.57 7.34 13.09
C VAL A 84 3.40 6.07 13.37
N LEU A 85 3.26 5.02 12.55
CA LEU A 85 4.02 3.78 12.70
C LEU A 85 5.53 3.95 12.50
N ILE A 86 5.96 4.89 11.66
CA ILE A 86 7.38 5.07 11.32
C ILE A 86 8.23 5.40 12.57
N PRO A 87 7.89 6.43 13.39
CA PRO A 87 8.63 6.70 14.63
C PRO A 87 8.40 5.64 15.72
N LEU A 88 7.27 4.93 15.71
CA LEU A 88 6.92 3.94 16.74
C LEU A 88 7.53 2.55 16.51
N VAL A 89 7.77 2.16 15.25
CA VAL A 89 8.08 0.77 14.88
C VAL A 89 9.20 0.61 13.84
N ALA A 90 9.53 1.68 13.11
CA ALA A 90 10.51 1.78 12.01
C ALA A 90 9.99 1.58 10.57
N LEU A 91 10.76 2.15 9.63
CA LEU A 91 10.52 2.11 8.19
C LEU A 91 10.39 0.68 7.64
N ALA A 92 11.19 -0.26 8.17
CA ALA A 92 11.23 -1.65 7.75
C ALA A 92 9.89 -2.38 7.90
N PHE A 93 9.01 -1.89 8.78
CA PHE A 93 7.65 -2.41 8.94
C PHE A 93 6.61 -1.53 8.24
N ALA A 94 6.69 -0.21 8.44
CA ALA A 94 5.67 0.73 7.99
C ALA A 94 5.55 0.76 6.46
N LEU A 95 6.68 0.75 5.74
CA LEU A 95 6.69 0.81 4.27
C LEU A 95 6.10 -0.45 3.63
N PRO A 96 6.54 -1.67 3.96
CA PRO A 96 5.95 -2.87 3.36
C PRO A 96 4.46 -3.01 3.71
N LEU A 97 4.05 -2.68 4.94
CA LEU A 97 2.63 -2.70 5.31
C LEU A 97 1.79 -1.74 4.45
N PHE A 98 2.30 -0.53 4.20
CA PHE A 98 1.66 0.42 3.29
C PHE A 98 1.56 -0.14 1.86
N LEU A 99 2.62 -0.76 1.34
CA LEU A 99 2.61 -1.37 0.01
C LEU A 99 1.59 -2.51 -0.11
N ALA A 100 1.43 -3.33 0.93
CA ALA A 100 0.40 -4.37 0.96
C ALA A 100 -1.01 -3.78 0.84
N MET A 101 -1.27 -2.68 1.55
CA MET A 101 -2.57 -2.01 1.54
C MET A 101 -2.84 -1.22 0.26
N ARG A 102 -1.77 -0.68 -0.34
CA ARG A 102 -1.78 -0.07 -1.66
C ARG A 102 -2.22 -1.08 -2.74
N GLU A 103 -1.65 -2.28 -2.73
CA GLU A 103 -2.02 -3.34 -3.69
C GLU A 103 -3.50 -3.72 -3.57
N ARG A 104 -4.03 -3.80 -2.34
CA ARG A 104 -5.47 -4.03 -2.11
C ARG A 104 -6.34 -2.90 -2.68
N ALA A 105 -5.92 -1.65 -2.49
CA ALA A 105 -6.64 -0.49 -3.03
C ALA A 105 -6.65 -0.47 -4.56
N LEU A 106 -5.54 -0.86 -5.20
CA LEU A 106 -5.44 -0.98 -6.65
C LEU A 106 -6.38 -2.07 -7.21
N VAL A 107 -6.43 -3.23 -6.56
CA VAL A 107 -7.34 -4.32 -6.95
C VAL A 107 -8.80 -3.86 -6.86
N ALA A 108 -9.18 -3.19 -5.77
CA ALA A 108 -10.53 -2.66 -5.59
C ALA A 108 -10.93 -1.66 -6.68
N ARG A 109 -10.02 -0.77 -7.09
CA ARG A 109 -10.26 0.18 -8.18
C ARG A 109 -10.39 -0.48 -9.55
N ARG A 110 -9.61 -1.52 -9.84
CA ARG A 110 -9.72 -2.28 -11.08
C ARG A 110 -11.05 -3.03 -11.19
N GLY A 111 -11.55 -3.59 -10.08
CA GLY A 111 -12.84 -4.29 -10.04
C GLY A 111 -14.05 -3.37 -10.17
N GLY A 112 -13.93 -2.06 -9.92
CA GLY A 112 -15.02 -1.09 -10.08
C GLY A 112 -15.22 -0.60 -11.52
N GLY A 113 -14.26 -0.83 -12.42
CA GLY A 113 -14.31 -0.31 -13.80
C GLY A 113 -15.08 -1.18 -14.80
N THR A 114 -15.48 -2.40 -14.43
CA THR A 114 -16.08 -3.40 -15.35
C THR A 114 -17.60 -3.54 -15.21
N GLY A 115 -18.26 -2.78 -14.32
CA GLY A 115 -19.70 -2.88 -14.06
C GLY A 115 -20.60 -1.94 -14.88
N GLY A 116 -20.05 -1.09 -15.75
CA GLY A 116 -20.80 0.01 -16.40
C GLY A 116 -21.05 -0.11 -17.90
N ALA A 117 -20.58 -1.17 -18.57
CA ALA A 117 -20.60 -1.25 -20.04
C ALA A 117 -21.24 -2.55 -20.59
N GLY A 118 -22.32 -3.03 -19.95
CA GLY A 118 -22.98 -4.28 -20.34
C GLY A 118 -24.51 -4.30 -20.31
N GLY A 119 -25.16 -3.13 -20.21
CA GLY A 119 -26.61 -3.07 -20.02
C GLY A 119 -27.28 -1.91 -20.75
N ALA A 120 -27.00 -1.70 -22.04
CA ALA A 120 -27.74 -0.72 -22.84
C ALA A 120 -27.60 -0.91 -24.36
N THR A 121 -27.71 -2.11 -24.92
CA THR A 121 -27.92 -2.30 -26.38
C THR A 121 -28.45 -3.70 -26.71
N ALA A 122 -29.73 -3.98 -26.44
CA ALA A 122 -30.49 -5.00 -27.17
C ALA A 122 -31.98 -4.81 -26.90
N GLY A 123 -32.70 -4.23 -27.87
CA GLY A 123 -34.16 -4.19 -27.85
C GLY A 123 -34.77 -2.91 -28.43
N GLY A 124 -34.36 -2.52 -29.64
CA GLY A 124 -34.96 -1.41 -30.38
C GLY A 124 -35.18 -1.79 -31.84
N THR A 125 -36.43 -2.17 -32.14
CA THR A 125 -37.16 -1.90 -33.38
C THR A 125 -36.52 -2.26 -34.73
N THR A 126 -37.02 -3.34 -35.34
CA THR A 126 -37.25 -3.37 -36.80
C THR A 126 -38.72 -3.69 -37.04
N ALA A 127 -39.53 -2.63 -37.09
CA ALA A 127 -40.82 -2.65 -37.75
C ALA A 127 -40.61 -2.23 -39.20
N GLY A 128 -41.07 -3.08 -40.12
CA GLY A 128 -41.49 -2.69 -41.46
C GLY A 128 -40.40 -2.33 -42.46
N ASP A 129 -40.01 -3.32 -43.28
CA ASP A 129 -39.76 -3.07 -44.70
C ASP A 129 -40.31 -4.24 -45.52
N ALA A 130 -41.35 -3.90 -46.30
CA ALA A 130 -41.73 -4.41 -47.61
C ALA A 130 -41.57 -5.92 -47.94
N ASN A 131 -42.71 -6.62 -48.06
CA ASN A 131 -42.96 -7.42 -49.26
C ASN A 131 -44.46 -7.47 -49.60
N THR A 132 -44.88 -6.52 -50.44
CA THR A 132 -46.06 -6.63 -51.30
C THR A 132 -45.59 -7.13 -52.67
N GLY A 133 -46.08 -8.30 -53.11
CA GLY A 133 -46.11 -8.62 -54.54
C GLY A 133 -45.92 -10.09 -54.92
N GLY A 134 -47.03 -10.77 -55.22
CA GLY A 134 -47.21 -11.37 -56.56
C GLY A 134 -46.89 -12.86 -56.77
N ALA A 135 -47.91 -13.56 -57.27
CA ALA A 135 -47.93 -14.87 -57.96
C ALA A 135 -47.67 -16.12 -57.07
N ALA A 136 -48.43 -17.20 -57.15
CA ALA A 136 -49.44 -17.71 -58.09
C ALA A 136 -50.48 -18.54 -57.33
#